data_AF-A0AAW9CMG0-F1
#
_entry.id   AF-A0AAW9CMG0-F1
#
_cell.length_a   1.000
_cell.length_b   1.000
_cell.length_c   1.000
_cell.angle_alpha   90.00
_cell.angle_beta   90.00
_cell.angle_gamma   90.00
#
_symmetry.space_group_name_H-M   'P 1'
#
loop_
_entity.id
_entity.type
_entity.pdbx_description
1 polymer ?
#
loop_
_entity_poly.entity_id
_entity_poly.type
_entity_poly.pdbx_seq_one_letter_code
_entity_poly.pdbx_strand_id
1 'polypeptide(L)'
;MQSRLFLARVVRRASRAAAAAFALAAFAAPLAHADSAPLKAGIATSPQIEALKVAAKEAQGLDVKIIEFTDWSAPLANQEIDVNHFHHIPFLENAKKQGGYDFVAITPGMIVKIGHYSRKIKRFDQPKDGAPVAIANDPRIRRFIAIHQHSPAVRKSLGNAFGSLYAVA
;
A
#
# COMPACT_ATOMS: atom_id res chain seq x y z
N MET A 1 66.72 -7.57 -41.65
CA MET A 1 66.07 -7.62 -40.30
C MET A 1 65.21 -6.37 -40.01
N GLN A 2 64.44 -5.83 -40.98
CA GLN A 2 63.74 -4.54 -40.83
C GLN A 2 62.25 -4.53 -41.26
N SER A 3 61.70 -5.63 -41.79
CA SER A 3 60.35 -5.65 -42.39
C SER A 3 59.21 -6.14 -41.48
N ARG A 4 59.50 -6.60 -40.26
CA ARG A 4 58.49 -7.22 -39.36
C ARG A 4 57.87 -6.26 -38.33
N LEU A 5 58.40 -5.04 -38.16
CA LEU A 5 57.95 -4.11 -37.11
C LEU A 5 56.84 -3.13 -37.51
N PHE A 6 56.52 -2.99 -38.80
CA PHE A 6 55.49 -2.04 -39.25
C PHE A 6 54.05 -2.58 -39.21
N LEU A 7 53.86 -3.90 -39.34
CA LEU A 7 52.52 -4.49 -39.43
C LEU A 7 51.77 -4.56 -38.08
N ALA A 8 52.50 -4.50 -36.95
CA ALA A 8 51.91 -4.65 -35.61
C ALA A 8 51.19 -3.37 -35.09
N ARG A 9 51.40 -2.21 -35.72
CA ARG A 9 50.76 -0.94 -35.28
C ARG A 9 49.45 -0.61 -36.00
N VAL A 10 49.20 -1.15 -37.20
CA VAL A 10 47.96 -0.88 -37.94
C VAL A 10 46.80 -1.76 -37.44
N VAL A 11 47.07 -3.00 -37.03
CA VAL A 11 46.02 -3.94 -36.58
C VAL A 11 45.43 -3.57 -35.21
N ARG A 12 46.14 -2.79 -34.38
CA ARG A 12 45.64 -2.35 -33.05
C ARG A 12 44.70 -1.14 -33.07
N ARG A 13 44.55 -0.42 -34.19
CA ARG A 13 43.61 0.72 -34.27
C ARG A 13 42.24 0.32 -34.85
N ALA A 14 42.17 -0.76 -35.63
CA ALA A 14 40.91 -1.24 -36.18
C ALA A 14 40.01 -1.96 -35.14
N SER A 15 40.58 -2.48 -34.05
CA SER A 15 39.84 -3.24 -33.03
C SER A 15 39.10 -2.38 -32.00
N ARG A 16 39.37 -1.06 -31.92
CA ARG A 16 38.67 -0.15 -30.98
C ARG A 16 37.45 0.53 -31.59
N ALA A 17 37.41 0.72 -32.91
CA ALA A 17 36.26 1.33 -33.59
C ALA A 17 35.06 0.36 -33.69
N ALA A 18 35.32 -0.93 -33.88
CA ALA A 18 34.26 -1.95 -33.93
C ALA A 18 33.61 -2.21 -32.56
N ALA A 19 34.36 -2.07 -31.46
CA ALA A 19 33.83 -2.21 -30.10
C ALA A 19 32.95 -1.02 -29.68
N ALA A 20 33.24 0.19 -30.18
CA ALA A 20 32.44 1.38 -29.88
C ALA A 20 31.08 1.39 -30.61
N ALA A 21 31.00 0.83 -31.83
CA ALA A 21 29.74 0.72 -32.56
C ALA A 21 28.77 -0.32 -31.94
N PHE A 22 29.30 -1.39 -31.34
CA PHE A 22 28.47 -2.38 -30.64
C PHE A 22 27.99 -1.88 -29.27
N ALA A 23 28.78 -1.06 -28.59
CA ALA A 23 28.38 -0.46 -27.31
C ALA A 23 27.27 0.59 -27.46
N LEU A 24 27.19 1.29 -28.61
CA LEU A 24 26.15 2.29 -28.86
C LEU A 24 24.82 1.68 -29.32
N ALA A 25 24.85 0.50 -29.96
CA ALA A 25 23.63 -0.21 -30.36
C ALA A 25 22.94 -0.95 -29.19
N ALA A 26 23.67 -1.29 -28.12
CA ALA A 26 23.10 -1.94 -26.94
C ALA A 26 22.32 -0.98 -26.03
N PHE A 27 22.46 0.34 -26.22
CA PHE A 27 21.75 1.35 -25.42
C PHE A 27 20.46 1.87 -26.08
N ALA A 28 20.15 1.39 -27.28
CA ALA A 28 18.95 1.75 -28.04
C ALA A 28 17.99 0.56 -28.24
N ALA A 29 18.23 -0.56 -27.56
CA ALA A 29 17.17 -1.54 -27.38
C ALA A 29 16.08 -0.86 -26.54
N PRO A 30 14.80 -0.82 -26.98
CA PRO A 30 13.72 -0.59 -26.05
C PRO A 30 13.94 -1.59 -24.91
N LEU A 31 13.80 -1.17 -23.65
CA LEU A 31 13.58 -2.15 -22.59
C LEU A 31 12.37 -2.96 -23.04
N ALA A 32 12.63 -4.14 -23.60
CA ALA A 32 11.63 -5.15 -23.80
C ALA A 32 11.13 -5.41 -22.38
N HIS A 33 9.94 -4.90 -22.08
CA HIS A 33 9.21 -5.32 -20.91
C HIS A 33 9.13 -6.83 -21.05
N ALA A 34 9.87 -7.54 -20.19
CA ALA A 34 9.59 -8.94 -19.98
C ALA A 34 8.08 -9.02 -19.71
N ASP A 35 7.38 -9.96 -20.36
CA ASP A 35 6.02 -10.36 -19.99
C ASP A 35 6.05 -10.90 -18.56
N SER A 36 6.20 -10.01 -17.59
CA SER A 36 6.09 -10.32 -16.17
C SER A 36 4.62 -10.52 -15.89
N ALA A 37 4.30 -11.66 -15.25
CA ALA A 37 2.95 -11.94 -14.80
C ALA A 37 2.36 -10.74 -14.04
N PRO A 38 1.04 -10.49 -14.16
CA PRO A 38 0.41 -9.34 -13.52
C PRO A 38 0.61 -9.40 -12.00
N LEU A 39 0.91 -8.25 -11.41
CA LEU A 39 0.88 -8.05 -9.96
C LEU A 39 -0.56 -8.18 -9.48
N LYS A 40 -0.83 -9.17 -8.63
CA LYS A 40 -2.16 -9.44 -8.08
C LYS A 40 -2.35 -8.67 -6.77
N ALA A 41 -3.14 -7.62 -6.82
CA ALA A 41 -3.44 -6.76 -5.67
C ALA A 41 -4.80 -7.12 -5.05
N GLY A 42 -4.78 -7.62 -3.81
CA GLY A 42 -5.98 -7.98 -3.05
C GLY A 42 -6.60 -6.81 -2.29
N ILE A 43 -7.92 -6.65 -2.36
CA ILE A 43 -8.67 -5.65 -1.58
C ILE A 43 -10.03 -6.19 -1.13
N ALA A 44 -10.42 -5.87 0.10
CA ALA A 44 -11.78 -6.13 0.58
C ALA A 44 -12.77 -5.18 -0.10
N THR A 45 -13.97 -5.65 -0.45
CA THR A 45 -15.05 -4.81 -0.97
C THR A 45 -15.23 -3.57 -0.10
N SER A 46 -14.83 -2.41 -0.62
CA SER A 46 -14.79 -1.16 0.13
C SER A 46 -14.84 0.06 -0.80
N PRO A 47 -15.22 1.25 -0.29
CA PRO A 47 -15.22 2.49 -1.07
C PRO A 47 -13.85 2.88 -1.67
N GLN A 48 -12.78 2.24 -1.21
CA GLN A 48 -11.40 2.52 -1.62
C GLN A 48 -11.05 1.91 -2.98
N ILE A 49 -11.86 0.96 -3.47
CA ILE A 49 -11.59 0.19 -4.69
C ILE A 49 -11.43 1.07 -5.92
N GLU A 50 -12.25 2.12 -6.06
CA GLU A 50 -12.16 3.00 -7.23
C GLU A 50 -10.84 3.77 -7.27
N ALA A 51 -10.33 4.22 -6.12
CA ALA A 51 -9.02 4.85 -6.05
C ALA A 51 -7.89 3.86 -6.41
N LEU A 52 -8.01 2.59 -5.97
CA LEU A 52 -7.04 1.55 -6.33
C LEU A 52 -7.08 1.22 -7.82
N LYS A 53 -8.26 1.18 -8.44
CA LYS A 53 -8.42 0.98 -9.89
C LYS A 53 -7.77 2.10 -10.71
N VAL A 54 -7.87 3.35 -10.24
CA VAL A 54 -7.18 4.49 -10.87
C VAL A 54 -5.66 4.32 -10.74
N ALA A 55 -5.16 4.03 -9.53
CA ALA A 55 -3.73 3.82 -9.29
C ALA A 55 -3.16 2.67 -10.13
N ALA A 56 -3.90 1.56 -10.28
CA ALA A 56 -3.52 0.44 -11.13
C ALA A 56 -3.38 0.82 -12.61
N LYS A 57 -4.24 1.72 -13.12
CA LYS A 57 -4.16 2.22 -14.50
C LYS A 57 -3.00 3.21 -14.72
N GLU A 58 -2.62 3.96 -13.68
CA GLU A 58 -1.53 4.94 -13.74
C GLU A 58 -0.15 4.32 -13.46
N ALA A 59 -0.11 3.06 -13.03
CA ALA A 59 1.13 2.33 -12.74
C ALA A 59 1.92 2.06 -14.03
N GLN A 60 2.90 2.90 -14.33
CA GLN A 60 3.77 2.71 -15.48
C GLN A 60 4.68 1.50 -15.28
N GLY A 61 4.69 0.59 -16.26
CA GLY A 61 5.56 -0.58 -16.27
C GLY A 61 5.14 -1.72 -15.35
N LEU A 62 3.91 -1.70 -14.83
CA LEU A 62 3.31 -2.81 -14.09
C LEU A 62 1.95 -3.15 -14.68
N ASP A 63 1.72 -4.43 -15.00
CA ASP A 63 0.36 -4.95 -15.20
C ASP A 63 -0.22 -5.31 -13.82
N VAL A 64 -1.31 -4.66 -13.42
CA VAL A 64 -1.90 -4.82 -12.08
C VAL A 64 -3.30 -5.42 -12.19
N LYS A 65 -3.48 -6.61 -11.62
CA LYS A 65 -4.77 -7.28 -11.51
C LYS A 65 -5.33 -7.11 -10.10
N ILE A 66 -6.44 -6.39 -9.98
CA ILE A 66 -7.15 -6.23 -8.71
C ILE A 66 -8.03 -7.46 -8.46
N ILE A 67 -7.88 -8.06 -7.27
CA ILE A 67 -8.69 -9.18 -6.80
C ILE A 67 -9.50 -8.70 -5.60
N GLU A 68 -10.82 -8.63 -5.78
CA GLU A 68 -11.76 -8.21 -4.75
C GLU A 68 -12.29 -9.41 -3.98
N PHE A 69 -12.39 -9.29 -2.66
CA PHE A 69 -12.98 -10.31 -1.78
C PHE A 69 -13.93 -9.70 -0.75
N THR A 70 -14.90 -10.49 -0.32
CA THR A 70 -15.91 -10.09 0.66
C THR A 70 -15.57 -10.53 2.08
N ASP A 71 -14.68 -11.51 2.24
CA ASP A 71 -14.26 -12.02 3.55
C ASP A 71 -12.88 -11.48 3.96
N TRP A 72 -12.82 -10.95 5.17
CA TRP A 72 -11.64 -10.35 5.80
C TRP A 72 -10.77 -11.39 6.54
N SER A 73 -11.27 -12.63 6.64
CA SER A 73 -10.65 -13.70 7.40
C SER A 73 -9.63 -14.51 6.60
N ALA A 74 -9.60 -14.36 5.27
CA ALA A 74 -8.70 -15.14 4.42
C ALA A 74 -7.28 -14.58 4.50
N PRO A 75 -6.35 -15.20 5.25
CA PRO A 75 -4.92 -14.94 5.06
C PRO A 75 -4.61 -15.23 3.60
N LEU A 76 -4.14 -14.21 2.86
CA LEU A 76 -3.74 -14.26 1.44
C LEU A 76 -4.20 -15.56 0.76
N ALA A 77 -5.50 -15.66 0.43
CA ALA A 77 -6.11 -16.92 -0.01
C ALA A 77 -5.16 -17.70 -0.92
N ASN A 78 -4.59 -18.78 -0.41
CA ASN A 78 -3.71 -19.71 -1.13
C ASN A 78 -2.57 -19.09 -1.98
N GLN A 79 -1.97 -17.96 -1.57
CA GLN A 79 -0.94 -17.25 -2.35
C GLN A 79 -1.43 -16.72 -3.72
N GLU A 80 -2.73 -16.52 -3.90
CA GLU A 80 -3.27 -15.97 -5.16
C GLU A 80 -3.11 -14.45 -5.29
N ILE A 81 -2.60 -13.77 -4.26
CA ILE A 81 -2.34 -12.33 -4.25
C ILE A 81 -0.92 -12.03 -3.76
N ASP A 82 -0.26 -11.08 -4.43
CA ASP A 82 1.12 -10.68 -4.15
C ASP A 82 1.18 -9.59 -3.08
N VAL A 83 0.22 -8.67 -3.12
CA VAL A 83 0.08 -7.55 -2.19
C VAL A 83 -1.37 -7.38 -1.77
N ASN A 84 -1.60 -6.81 -0.59
CA ASN A 84 -2.95 -6.45 -0.16
C ASN A 84 -3.04 -5.04 0.41
N HIS A 85 -4.21 -4.41 0.23
CA HIS A 85 -4.48 -3.06 0.70
C HIS A 85 -5.83 -2.99 1.40
N PHE A 86 -5.90 -3.52 2.63
CA PHE A 86 -7.14 -3.47 3.42
C PHE A 86 -6.95 -3.55 4.95
N HIS A 87 -5.74 -3.89 5.43
CA HIS A 87 -5.47 -4.07 6.85
C HIS A 87 -4.73 -2.90 7.49
N HIS A 88 -4.88 -2.78 8.80
CA HIS A 88 -4.02 -1.96 9.67
C HIS A 88 -2.89 -2.79 10.31
N ILE A 89 -1.82 -2.12 10.76
CA ILE A 89 -0.63 -2.73 11.36
C ILE A 89 -0.94 -3.77 12.47
N PRO A 90 -1.86 -3.51 13.43
CA PRO A 90 -2.14 -4.50 14.48
C PRO A 90 -2.73 -5.82 13.95
N PHE A 91 -3.46 -5.78 12.83
CA PHE A 91 -3.96 -6.99 12.20
C PHE A 91 -2.81 -7.79 11.60
N LEU A 92 -1.91 -7.11 10.88
CA LEU A 92 -0.71 -7.72 10.31
C LEU A 92 0.12 -8.42 11.39
N GLU A 93 0.39 -7.74 12.50
CA GLU A 93 1.15 -8.31 13.62
C GLU A 93 0.45 -9.53 14.23
N ASN A 94 -0.87 -9.46 14.40
CA ASN A 94 -1.63 -10.60 14.90
C ASN A 94 -1.63 -11.78 13.91
N ALA A 95 -1.76 -11.51 12.61
CA ALA A 95 -1.67 -12.53 11.57
C ALA A 95 -0.29 -13.21 11.56
N LYS A 96 0.81 -12.44 11.68
CA LYS A 96 2.16 -13.00 11.83
C LYS A 96 2.27 -13.88 13.07
N LYS A 97 1.77 -13.42 14.22
CA LYS A 97 1.85 -14.11 15.51
C LYS A 97 1.03 -15.41 15.55
N GLN A 98 -0.19 -15.39 15.00
CA GLN A 98 -1.13 -16.51 15.09
C GLN A 98 -1.03 -17.47 13.91
N GLY A 99 -0.77 -16.95 12.71
CA GLY A 99 -0.75 -17.71 11.46
C GLY A 99 0.64 -18.10 10.96
N GLY A 100 1.72 -17.64 11.60
CA GLY A 100 3.09 -17.98 11.21
C GLY A 100 3.54 -17.36 9.88
N TYR A 101 2.88 -16.29 9.43
CA TYR A 101 3.20 -15.64 8.17
C TYR A 101 4.41 -14.70 8.29
N ASP A 102 5.21 -14.61 7.22
CA ASP A 102 6.29 -13.63 7.09
C ASP A 102 5.87 -12.40 6.28
N PHE A 103 4.68 -11.88 6.57
CA PHE A 103 4.20 -10.67 5.90
C PHE A 103 5.00 -9.45 6.36
N VAL A 104 5.24 -8.54 5.42
CA VAL A 104 5.94 -7.28 5.64
C VAL A 104 5.04 -6.10 5.27
N ALA A 105 5.06 -5.06 6.09
CA ALA A 105 4.44 -3.79 5.73
C ALA A 105 5.37 -3.06 4.76
N ILE A 106 4.87 -2.76 3.56
CA ILE A 106 5.63 -2.03 2.54
C ILE A 106 5.54 -0.52 2.82
N THR A 107 4.31 0.00 2.88
CA THR A 107 4.03 1.42 3.12
C THR A 107 2.65 1.59 3.76
N PRO A 108 2.43 2.61 4.59
CA PRO A 108 1.09 3.03 4.96
C PRO A 108 0.30 3.45 3.72
N GLY A 109 -0.89 2.91 3.54
CA GLY A 109 -1.80 3.34 2.48
C GLY A 109 -2.76 4.42 2.95
N MET A 110 -3.96 4.05 3.38
CA MET A 110 -5.00 4.98 3.83
C MET A 110 -5.30 4.81 5.32
N ILE A 111 -5.51 5.93 6.01
CA ILE A 111 -6.08 5.93 7.36
C ILE A 111 -7.55 6.36 7.25
N VAL A 112 -8.45 5.44 7.56
CA VAL A 112 -9.86 5.76 7.77
C VAL A 112 -10.03 6.22 9.20
N LYS A 113 -10.47 7.46 9.39
CA LYS A 113 -10.75 8.00 10.73
C LYS A 113 -12.10 7.47 11.20
N ILE A 114 -12.10 6.79 12.34
CA ILE A 114 -13.34 6.46 13.05
C ILE A 114 -13.75 7.69 13.85
N GLY A 115 -14.98 8.14 13.65
CA GLY A 115 -15.53 9.33 14.31
C GLY A 115 -16.87 9.09 14.98
N HIS A 116 -17.27 10.06 15.79
CA HIS A 116 -18.63 10.22 16.27
C HIS A 116 -19.42 11.02 15.25
N TYR A 117 -20.61 10.53 14.91
CA TYR A 117 -21.50 11.16 13.95
C TYR A 117 -22.85 11.43 14.60
N SER A 118 -23.43 12.59 14.32
CA SER A 118 -24.80 12.88 14.73
C SER A 118 -25.52 13.71 13.69
N ARG A 119 -26.80 13.38 13.49
CA ARG A 119 -27.75 14.19 12.72
C ARG A 119 -28.48 15.22 13.57
N LYS A 120 -28.36 15.15 14.91
CA LYS A 120 -29.18 15.94 15.86
C LYS A 120 -28.38 16.97 16.64
N ILE A 121 -27.16 16.61 17.03
CA ILE A 121 -26.29 17.47 17.84
C ILE A 121 -25.07 17.89 17.03
N LYS A 122 -24.52 19.06 17.35
CA LYS A 122 -23.40 19.68 16.62
C LYS A 122 -22.06 19.53 17.34
N ARG A 123 -22.08 19.14 18.61
CA ARG A 123 -20.89 19.01 19.44
C ARG A 123 -21.00 17.84 20.39
N PHE A 124 -19.84 17.28 20.74
CA PHE A 124 -19.73 16.13 21.62
C PHE A 124 -20.18 16.39 23.08
N ASP A 125 -20.25 17.65 23.50
CA ASP A 125 -20.68 18.09 24.85
C ASP A 125 -22.19 18.35 24.97
N GLN A 126 -22.96 18.19 23.89
CA GLN A 126 -24.42 18.43 23.86
C GLN A 126 -25.32 17.26 24.29
N PRO A 127 -24.94 15.96 24.19
CA PRO A 127 -25.82 14.90 24.63
C PRO A 127 -26.08 14.99 26.13
N LYS A 128 -27.33 14.76 26.54
CA LYS A 128 -27.70 14.59 27.95
C LYS A 128 -27.24 13.21 28.44
N ASP A 129 -27.02 13.07 29.74
CA ASP A 129 -26.79 11.77 30.35
C ASP A 129 -27.92 10.79 30.01
N GLY A 130 -27.54 9.56 29.68
CA GLY A 130 -28.47 8.52 29.21
C GLY A 130 -28.91 8.66 27.75
N ALA A 131 -28.36 9.60 26.98
CA ALA A 131 -28.64 9.67 25.53
C ALA A 131 -28.23 8.36 24.83
N PRO A 132 -29.11 7.78 23.98
CA PRO A 132 -28.79 6.55 23.29
C PRO A 132 -27.70 6.79 22.24
N VAL A 133 -26.67 5.94 22.26
CA VAL A 133 -25.56 5.95 21.29
C VAL A 133 -25.53 4.61 20.57
N ALA A 134 -25.63 4.64 19.24
CA ALA A 134 -25.39 3.46 18.43
C ALA A 134 -23.89 3.19 18.36
N ILE A 135 -23.48 1.97 18.67
CA ILE A 135 -22.08 1.54 18.66
C ILE A 135 -21.96 0.31 17.77
N ALA A 136 -20.90 0.24 16.96
CA ALA A 136 -20.61 -0.95 16.17
C ALA A 136 -20.49 -2.19 17.07
N ASN A 137 -21.00 -3.33 16.61
CA ASN A 137 -20.91 -4.60 17.37
C ASN A 137 -19.49 -5.23 17.35
N ASP A 138 -18.47 -4.49 16.94
CA ASP A 138 -17.07 -4.91 16.99
C ASP A 138 -16.50 -4.66 18.40
N PRO A 139 -15.96 -5.68 19.10
CA PRO A 139 -15.41 -5.53 20.45
C PRO A 139 -14.23 -4.56 20.53
N ARG A 140 -13.41 -4.44 19.47
CA ARG A 140 -12.28 -3.50 19.40
C ARG A 140 -12.79 -2.06 19.32
N ILE A 141 -13.81 -1.83 18.49
CA ILE A 141 -14.45 -0.51 18.37
C ILE A 141 -15.14 -0.12 19.69
N ARG A 142 -15.86 -1.06 20.33
CA ARG A 142 -16.45 -0.83 21.66
C ARG A 142 -15.39 -0.44 22.70
N ARG A 143 -14.25 -1.14 22.74
CA ARG A 143 -13.16 -0.84 23.67
C ARG A 143 -12.56 0.54 23.42
N PHE A 144 -12.34 0.90 22.15
CA PHE A 144 -11.87 2.23 21.78
C PHE A 144 -12.83 3.33 22.25
N ILE A 145 -14.14 3.18 21.99
CA ILE A 145 -15.15 4.17 22.39
C ILE A 145 -15.17 4.33 23.92
N ALA A 146 -15.13 3.24 24.68
CA ALA A 146 -15.08 3.30 26.14
C ALA A 146 -13.86 4.09 26.65
N ILE A 147 -12.67 3.82 26.10
CA ILE A 147 -11.45 4.56 26.46
C ILE A 147 -11.58 6.05 26.09
N HIS A 148 -12.08 6.35 24.89
CA HIS A 148 -12.24 7.72 24.40
C HIS A 148 -13.24 8.53 25.22
N GLN A 149 -14.35 7.91 25.65
CA GLN A 149 -15.37 8.54 26.50
C GLN A 149 -14.81 8.86 27.90
N HIS A 150 -14.12 7.90 28.53
CA HIS A 150 -13.71 8.02 29.93
C HIS A 150 -12.33 8.63 30.17
N SER A 151 -11.49 8.82 29.13
CA SER A 151 -10.16 9.42 29.28
C SER A 151 -10.05 10.77 28.56
N PRO A 152 -10.15 11.91 29.28
CA PRO A 152 -9.92 13.24 28.72
C PRO A 152 -8.52 13.39 28.11
N ALA A 153 -7.51 12.73 28.68
CA ALA A 153 -6.14 12.74 28.18
C ALA A 153 -6.04 12.08 26.79
N VAL A 154 -6.67 10.90 26.62
CA VAL A 154 -6.74 10.23 25.31
C VAL A 154 -7.50 11.07 24.31
N ARG A 155 -8.63 11.68 24.71
CA ARG A 155 -9.40 12.59 23.86
C ARG A 155 -8.56 13.77 23.36
N LYS A 156 -7.84 14.43 24.26
CA LYS A 156 -6.94 15.55 23.93
C LYS A 156 -5.83 15.11 22.98
N SER A 157 -5.19 13.98 23.25
CA SER A 157 -4.12 13.44 22.39
C SER A 157 -4.62 13.14 20.99
N LEU A 158 -5.78 12.49 20.86
CA LEU A 158 -6.38 12.18 19.57
C LEU A 158 -6.84 13.43 18.83
N GLY A 159 -7.39 14.42 19.55
CA GLY A 159 -7.76 15.72 19.00
C GLY A 159 -6.56 16.45 18.38
N ASN A 160 -5.40 16.41 19.05
CA ASN A 160 -4.17 17.00 18.54
C ASN A 160 -3.63 16.26 17.31
N ALA A 161 -3.72 14.93 17.29
CA ALA A 161 -3.16 14.12 16.20
C ALA A 161 -4.04 14.09 14.93
N PHE A 162 -5.36 14.08 15.10
CA PHE A 162 -6.30 13.79 14.00
C PHE A 162 -7.34 14.89 13.76
N GLY A 163 -7.35 15.94 14.57
CA GLY A 163 -8.40 16.96 14.59
C GLY A 163 -9.65 16.45 15.31
N SER A 164 -10.80 17.10 15.03
CA SER A 164 -12.07 16.65 15.57
C SER A 164 -12.42 15.25 15.06
N LEU A 165 -12.53 14.29 15.98
CA LEU A 165 -13.16 13.00 15.71
C LEU A 165 -14.70 13.08 15.74
N TYR A 166 -15.26 14.28 15.89
CA TYR A 166 -16.69 14.54 15.80
C TYR A 166 -17.01 15.18 14.45
N ALA A 167 -17.95 14.59 13.72
CA ALA A 167 -18.48 15.12 12.49
C ALA A 167 -20.01 15.21 12.58
N VAL A 168 -20.58 16.29 12.05
CA VAL A 168 -22.01 16.38 11.80
C VAL A 168 -22.28 15.66 10.48
N ALA A 169 -23.16 14.66 10.51
CA ALA A 169 -23.52 13.85 9.35
C ALA A 169 -24.80 14.38 8.69
#